data_AF-A0A3D1IAH9-F1
#
_entry.id   AF-A0A3D1IAH9-F1
#
_cell.length_a   1.000
_cell.length_b   1.000
_cell.length_c   1.000
_cell.angle_alpha   90.00
_cell.angle_beta   90.00
_cell.angle_gamma   90.00
#
_symmetry.space_group_name_H-M   'P 1'
#
loop_
_entity.id
_entity.type
_entity.pdbx_description
1 polymer ?
#
loop_
_entity_poly.entity_id
_entity_poly.type
_entity_poly.pdbx_seq_one_letter_code
_entity_poly.pdbx_strand_id
1 'polypeptide(L)'
;MEVQATAPRVIHALRFSLGTPVVRAEAELAQQKVYADDPAQGRETVSLLARRTGALAGVNADFFPFTGDVLGLMVRNGELISEPEPRRAVFGWGPSDAVFGYGRWTGTVRLPDGSAAPLAGLNRDCAGGELVLNFPAAGLVRSPQGSIAIVLDAPAEPQPTGALSATVRQVRTDAPRLPVEPGTAVLVVAGAAAQQLASVKPGDVLTFEWRTEGFDWAKVRQAVGGGPWLVRNGQPAVNAQAEGFAPGFSANRHPRTAVGRTPEGDVWLVAIDGRQAMSVGATLEETARILIRLGCVDGINLDGGGSTVLSLFGFAMNRPSDGSERAVSNAVLFYGPRPQPEDGELRIPLESIPPVGGELRLRLLREDGQPIPNAEVLWTAAGAAWIDQGGTLRALRPGPVTVRAFARGRWTERTFEVPAPNASARSSVRSRVVR
;
A
#
# COMPACT_ATOMS: atom_id res chain seq x y z
N MET A 1 19.47 11.70 -9.40
CA MET A 1 18.06 11.43 -9.04
C MET A 1 17.25 12.70 -8.71
N GLU A 2 17.86 13.81 -8.30
CA GLU A 2 17.10 15.02 -7.94
C GLU A 2 16.64 15.87 -9.14
N VAL A 3 15.36 16.24 -9.11
CA VAL A 3 14.67 17.14 -10.06
C VAL A 3 14.89 18.61 -9.69
N GLN A 4 15.35 18.89 -8.46
CA GLN A 4 15.75 20.21 -7.97
C GLN A 4 16.75 20.03 -6.84
N ALA A 5 17.97 20.57 -6.98
CA ALA A 5 19.08 20.39 -6.03
C ALA A 5 18.95 21.20 -4.73
N THR A 6 18.02 22.15 -4.67
CA THR A 6 17.86 23.06 -3.53
C THR A 6 16.86 22.59 -2.48
N ALA A 7 16.16 21.49 -2.73
CA ALA A 7 15.14 20.96 -1.83
C ALA A 7 15.45 19.49 -1.52
N PRO A 8 15.76 19.14 -0.26
CA PRO A 8 16.20 17.79 0.06
C PRO A 8 15.08 16.79 -0.21
N ARG A 9 15.42 15.67 -0.83
CA ARG A 9 14.53 14.52 -1.01
C ARG A 9 15.24 13.23 -0.66
N VAL A 10 14.56 12.38 0.10
CA VAL A 10 14.98 11.00 0.33
C VAL A 10 14.07 10.10 -0.49
N ILE A 11 14.68 9.34 -1.40
CA ILE A 11 13.99 8.47 -2.35
C ILE A 11 14.52 7.06 -2.14
N HIS A 12 13.59 6.13 -1.92
CA HIS A 12 13.84 4.71 -1.81
C HIS A 12 13.23 4.04 -3.03
N ALA A 13 13.97 3.15 -3.67
CA ALA A 13 13.50 2.49 -4.88
C ALA A 13 13.87 1.01 -4.87
N LEU A 14 12.93 0.17 -5.30
CA LEU A 14 13.11 -1.25 -5.52
C LEU A 14 12.86 -1.53 -7.01
N ARG A 15 13.86 -2.14 -7.67
CA ARG A 15 13.74 -2.66 -9.03
C ARG A 15 13.53 -4.16 -8.95
N PHE A 16 12.61 -4.68 -9.74
CA PHE A 16 12.49 -6.11 -9.95
C PHE A 16 12.18 -6.43 -11.40
N SER A 17 12.67 -7.58 -11.85
CA SER A 17 12.39 -8.12 -13.17
C SER A 17 11.29 -9.15 -13.04
N LEU A 18 10.19 -8.97 -13.76
CA LEU A 18 9.17 -10.01 -13.88
C LEU A 18 9.75 -11.22 -14.62
N GLY A 19 9.23 -12.42 -14.31
CA GLY A 19 9.68 -13.68 -14.92
C GLY A 19 10.94 -14.28 -14.29
N THR A 20 11.55 -13.62 -13.31
CA THR A 20 12.65 -14.22 -12.54
C THR A 20 12.16 -15.46 -11.77
N PRO A 21 12.90 -16.59 -11.77
CA PRO A 21 12.47 -17.80 -11.08
C PRO A 21 12.59 -17.69 -9.54
N VAL A 22 13.23 -16.64 -9.03
CA VAL A 22 13.62 -16.52 -7.63
C VAL A 22 12.70 -15.61 -6.82
N VAL A 23 12.16 -14.57 -7.47
CA VAL A 23 11.34 -13.54 -6.82
C VAL A 23 10.01 -13.40 -7.55
N ARG A 24 8.92 -13.43 -6.80
CA ARG A 24 7.56 -13.18 -7.32
C ARG A 24 6.96 -11.98 -6.61
N ALA A 25 6.16 -11.20 -7.34
CA ALA A 25 5.42 -10.07 -6.82
C ALA A 25 3.93 -10.42 -6.74
N GLU A 26 3.28 -10.11 -5.61
CA GLU A 26 1.83 -10.30 -5.44
C GLU A 26 1.19 -9.04 -4.88
N ALA A 27 -0.05 -8.77 -5.31
CA ALA A 27 -0.93 -7.88 -4.55
C ALA A 27 -1.32 -8.63 -3.28
N GLU A 28 -1.33 -7.96 -2.14
CA GLU A 28 -1.74 -8.61 -0.88
C GLU A 28 -2.63 -7.70 -0.06
N LEU A 29 -3.70 -8.29 0.47
CA LEU A 29 -4.70 -7.62 1.28
C LEU A 29 -4.25 -7.64 2.74
N ALA A 30 -4.33 -6.49 3.41
CA ALA A 30 -4.06 -6.40 4.83
C ALA A 30 -4.95 -7.39 5.59
N GLN A 31 -4.36 -8.11 6.54
CA GLN A 31 -5.03 -9.17 7.30
C GLN A 31 -5.79 -10.24 6.47
N GLN A 32 -5.61 -10.28 5.15
CA GLN A 32 -6.39 -11.07 4.20
C GLN A 32 -7.90 -10.75 4.18
N LYS A 33 -8.32 -9.60 4.71
CA LYS A 33 -9.73 -9.17 4.76
C LYS A 33 -9.85 -7.67 4.49
N VAL A 34 -10.88 -7.25 3.75
CA VAL A 34 -11.18 -5.82 3.55
C VAL A 34 -11.61 -5.18 4.87
N TYR A 35 -12.47 -5.87 5.63
CA TYR A 35 -13.00 -5.40 6.89
C TYR A 35 -12.83 -6.44 8.00
N ALA A 36 -12.50 -5.95 9.20
CA ALA A 36 -12.43 -6.73 10.42
C ALA A 36 -12.95 -5.91 11.61
N ASP A 37 -13.47 -6.59 12.65
CA ASP A 37 -13.88 -5.96 13.91
C ASP A 37 -12.67 -5.88 14.85
N ASP A 38 -11.68 -5.09 14.43
CA ASP A 38 -10.46 -4.80 15.20
C ASP A 38 -10.14 -3.30 15.16
N PRO A 39 -9.21 -2.81 16.00
CA PRO A 39 -8.87 -1.39 16.05
C PRO A 39 -8.34 -0.80 14.74
N ALA A 40 -7.72 -1.61 13.88
CA ALA A 40 -7.22 -1.21 12.56
C ALA A 40 -8.27 -1.33 11.45
N GLN A 41 -9.41 -1.99 11.71
CA GLN A 41 -10.52 -2.23 10.78
C GLN A 41 -10.08 -2.95 9.51
N GLY A 42 -9.36 -4.06 9.65
CA GLY A 42 -8.87 -4.85 8.52
C GLY A 42 -7.56 -4.34 7.91
N ARG A 43 -7.07 -3.17 8.32
CA ARG A 43 -5.78 -2.62 7.85
C ARG A 43 -4.60 -3.18 8.63
N GLU A 44 -3.43 -3.11 8.02
CA GLU A 44 -2.16 -3.57 8.60
C GLU A 44 -1.04 -2.69 8.07
N THR A 45 0.04 -2.49 8.83
CA THR A 45 1.20 -1.78 8.30
C THR A 45 1.93 -2.65 7.29
N VAL A 46 2.56 -2.06 6.27
CA VAL A 46 3.30 -2.81 5.23
C VAL A 46 4.40 -3.68 5.85
N SER A 47 5.06 -3.19 6.90
CA SER A 47 6.08 -3.96 7.63
C SER A 47 5.50 -5.17 8.36
N LEU A 48 4.35 -5.03 9.03
CA LEU A 48 3.70 -6.16 9.69
C LEU A 48 3.20 -7.19 8.66
N LEU A 49 2.60 -6.69 7.58
CA LEU A 49 2.14 -7.50 6.47
C LEU A 49 3.28 -8.33 5.86
N ALA A 50 4.44 -7.71 5.63
CA ALA A 50 5.63 -8.40 5.11
C ALA A 50 6.18 -9.45 6.10
N ARG A 51 6.12 -9.19 7.43
CA ARG A 51 6.51 -10.18 8.45
C ARG A 51 5.57 -11.37 8.45
N ARG A 52 4.26 -11.11 8.51
CA ARG A 52 3.20 -12.11 8.60
C ARG A 52 3.20 -13.06 7.41
N THR A 53 3.41 -12.53 6.22
CA THR A 53 3.39 -13.29 4.96
C THR A 53 4.75 -13.90 4.59
N GLY A 54 5.83 -13.48 5.25
CA GLY A 54 7.17 -13.94 4.92
C GLY A 54 7.82 -13.20 3.73
N ALA A 55 7.19 -12.13 3.22
CA ALA A 55 7.74 -11.33 2.14
C ALA A 55 9.15 -10.78 2.45
N LEU A 56 9.96 -10.63 1.41
CA LEU A 56 11.28 -10.00 1.41
C LEU A 56 11.16 -8.48 1.45
N ALA A 57 10.20 -7.93 0.70
CA ALA A 57 9.99 -6.49 0.57
C ALA A 57 8.52 -6.19 0.27
N GLY A 58 8.13 -4.93 0.37
CA GLY A 58 6.85 -4.48 -0.11
C GLY A 58 6.68 -2.97 -0.06
N VAL A 59 5.68 -2.46 -0.79
CA VAL A 59 5.23 -1.07 -0.71
C VAL A 59 3.71 -1.01 -0.60
N ASN A 60 3.18 0.06 0.00
CA ASN A 60 1.74 0.31 0.00
C ASN A 60 1.18 0.48 -1.42
N ALA A 61 -0.09 0.17 -1.63
CA ALA A 61 -0.71 0.19 -2.95
C ALA A 61 -1.91 1.15 -3.06
N ASP A 62 -3.14 0.63 -3.06
CA ASP A 62 -4.37 1.36 -3.36
C ASP A 62 -4.69 2.43 -2.31
N PHE A 63 -5.55 3.37 -2.72
CA PHE A 63 -6.19 4.31 -1.80
C PHE A 63 -7.24 3.60 -0.94
N PHE A 64 -7.51 4.15 0.24
CA PHE A 64 -8.48 3.59 1.18
C PHE A 64 -9.06 4.68 2.11
N PRO A 65 -10.31 4.54 2.58
CA PRO A 65 -10.81 5.30 3.71
C PRO A 65 -10.33 4.65 5.01
N PHE A 66 -10.53 5.33 6.15
CA PHE A 66 -10.19 4.78 7.47
C PHE A 66 -10.86 3.42 7.79
N THR A 67 -11.89 3.04 7.04
CA THR A 67 -12.71 1.86 7.29
C THR A 67 -12.21 0.58 6.63
N GLY A 68 -11.07 0.59 5.91
CA GLY A 68 -10.41 -0.60 5.35
C GLY A 68 -10.68 -0.85 3.85
N ASP A 69 -11.66 -0.18 3.27
CA ASP A 69 -12.09 -0.37 1.87
C ASP A 69 -10.95 -0.12 0.87
N VAL A 70 -10.87 -0.93 -0.19
CA VAL A 70 -9.87 -0.78 -1.25
C VAL A 70 -10.49 0.02 -2.38
N LEU A 71 -10.12 1.29 -2.51
CA LEU A 71 -10.70 2.23 -3.48
C LEU A 71 -9.98 2.18 -4.83
N GLY A 72 -10.05 1.02 -5.48
CA GLY A 72 -9.39 0.75 -6.75
C GLY A 72 -9.46 -0.74 -7.11
N LEU A 73 -9.17 -1.04 -8.37
CA LEU A 73 -9.15 -2.42 -8.85
C LEU A 73 -8.05 -3.19 -8.13
N MET A 74 -8.44 -4.17 -7.34
CA MET A 74 -7.53 -5.11 -6.72
C MET A 74 -7.81 -6.53 -7.18
N VAL A 75 -6.79 -7.16 -7.77
CA VAL A 75 -6.80 -8.59 -8.09
C VAL A 75 -5.63 -9.23 -7.38
N ARG A 76 -5.87 -10.28 -6.59
CA ARG A 76 -4.86 -11.06 -5.87
C ARG A 76 -4.91 -12.50 -6.36
N ASN A 77 -3.85 -12.99 -6.99
CA ASN A 77 -3.76 -14.38 -7.46
C ASN A 77 -4.94 -14.82 -8.37
N GLY A 78 -5.52 -13.88 -9.13
CA GLY A 78 -6.70 -14.10 -9.97
C GLY A 78 -8.05 -13.96 -9.27
N GLU A 79 -8.08 -13.75 -7.95
CA GLU A 79 -9.27 -13.36 -7.19
C GLU A 79 -9.49 -11.85 -7.31
N LEU A 80 -10.69 -11.43 -7.70
CA LEU A 80 -11.13 -10.04 -7.72
C LEU A 80 -11.55 -9.62 -6.30
N ILE A 81 -10.75 -8.76 -5.68
CA ILE A 81 -10.99 -8.27 -4.33
C ILE A 81 -11.86 -7.01 -4.36
N SER A 82 -11.58 -6.07 -5.26
CA SER A 82 -12.31 -4.80 -5.37
C SER A 82 -12.42 -4.38 -6.83
N GLU A 83 -13.56 -3.83 -7.23
CA GLU A 83 -13.80 -3.35 -8.58
C GLU A 83 -13.02 -2.05 -8.90
N PRO A 84 -12.78 -1.72 -10.20
CA PRO A 84 -12.14 -0.46 -10.57
C PRO A 84 -12.97 0.76 -10.16
N GLU A 85 -12.31 1.72 -9.52
CA GLU A 85 -12.80 3.10 -9.44
C GLU A 85 -12.81 3.73 -10.85
N PRO A 86 -13.95 4.31 -11.29
CA PRO A 86 -14.05 4.91 -12.62
C PRO A 86 -12.95 5.93 -12.92
N ARG A 87 -12.22 5.69 -14.01
CA ARG A 87 -11.15 6.55 -14.56
C ARG A 87 -9.83 6.52 -13.78
N ARG A 88 -9.67 5.73 -12.72
CA ARG A 88 -8.37 5.60 -12.03
C ARG A 88 -7.45 4.63 -12.74
N ALA A 89 -6.19 5.04 -12.88
CA ALA A 89 -5.14 4.20 -13.43
C ALA A 89 -4.91 2.96 -12.54
N VAL A 90 -4.61 1.85 -13.19
CA VAL A 90 -4.36 0.55 -12.57
C VAL A 90 -3.03 0.00 -13.06
N PHE A 91 -2.27 -0.59 -12.15
CA PHE A 91 -1.08 -1.40 -12.44
C PHE A 91 -1.46 -2.87 -12.32
N GLY A 92 -1.41 -3.60 -13.44
CA GLY A 92 -1.66 -5.04 -13.51
C GLY A 92 -0.42 -5.79 -13.94
N TRP A 93 -0.21 -7.01 -13.45
CA TRP A 93 0.91 -7.84 -13.88
C TRP A 93 0.59 -9.33 -13.87
N GLY A 94 1.34 -10.04 -14.69
CA GLY A 94 1.40 -11.49 -14.77
C GLY A 94 2.76 -12.02 -14.32
N PRO A 95 3.07 -13.29 -14.65
CA PRO A 95 4.35 -13.88 -14.31
C PRO A 95 5.55 -13.16 -14.94
N SER A 96 5.42 -12.63 -16.17
CA SER A 96 6.54 -12.10 -16.97
C SER A 96 6.30 -10.73 -17.59
N ASP A 97 5.12 -10.12 -17.41
CA ASP A 97 4.79 -8.84 -18.03
C ASP A 97 3.91 -7.98 -17.10
N ALA A 98 4.04 -6.66 -17.25
CA ALA A 98 3.37 -5.63 -16.50
C ALA A 98 2.64 -4.69 -17.46
N VAL A 99 1.39 -4.37 -17.14
CA VAL A 99 0.51 -3.51 -17.93
C VAL A 99 -0.09 -2.41 -17.07
N PHE A 100 -0.42 -1.31 -17.73
CA PHE A 100 -1.07 -0.17 -17.11
C PHE A 100 -2.30 0.19 -17.94
N GLY A 101 -3.39 0.55 -17.28
CA GLY A 101 -4.63 0.82 -17.97
C GLY A 101 -5.71 1.37 -17.07
N TYR A 102 -6.93 1.33 -17.59
CA TYR A 102 -8.15 1.68 -16.87
C TYR A 102 -9.06 0.47 -16.88
N GLY A 103 -9.58 0.10 -15.71
CA GLY A 103 -10.58 -0.94 -15.59
C GLY A 103 -11.99 -0.38 -15.81
N ARG A 104 -12.91 -1.23 -16.29
CA ARG A 104 -14.34 -0.93 -16.29
C ARG A 104 -15.12 -2.11 -15.72
N TRP A 105 -15.96 -1.85 -14.73
CA TRP A 105 -16.84 -2.85 -14.13
C TRP A 105 -18.24 -2.81 -14.72
N THR A 106 -18.82 -3.99 -14.91
CA THR A 106 -20.26 -4.18 -15.09
C THR A 106 -20.69 -5.43 -14.34
N GLY A 107 -21.83 -5.37 -13.65
CA GLY A 107 -22.40 -6.51 -12.94
C GLY A 107 -23.91 -6.51 -12.99
N THR A 108 -24.52 -7.69 -12.95
CA THR A 108 -25.97 -7.88 -12.92
C THR A 108 -26.30 -9.03 -11.97
N VAL A 109 -27.37 -8.87 -11.20
CA VAL A 109 -28.02 -9.95 -10.46
C VAL A 109 -29.41 -10.17 -11.06
N ARG A 110 -29.80 -11.43 -11.26
CA ARG A 110 -31.16 -11.83 -11.63
C ARG A 110 -31.82 -12.53 -10.45
N LEU A 111 -33.04 -12.09 -10.17
CA LEU A 111 -33.88 -12.58 -9.08
C LEU A 111 -34.70 -13.79 -9.52
N PRO A 112 -35.31 -14.52 -8.56
CA PRO A 112 -36.09 -15.73 -8.86
C PRO A 112 -37.29 -15.49 -9.77
N ASP A 113 -37.84 -14.28 -9.79
CA ASP A 113 -38.95 -13.87 -10.66
C ASP A 113 -38.51 -13.50 -12.10
N GLY A 114 -37.21 -13.61 -12.38
CA GLY A 114 -36.60 -13.29 -13.68
C GLY A 114 -36.24 -11.81 -13.86
N SER A 115 -36.60 -10.94 -12.92
CA SER A 115 -36.17 -9.54 -12.94
C SER A 115 -34.66 -9.42 -12.74
N ALA A 116 -34.08 -8.33 -13.24
CA ALA A 116 -32.64 -8.08 -13.17
C ALA A 116 -32.36 -6.70 -12.57
N ALA A 117 -31.32 -6.63 -11.73
CA ALA A 117 -30.84 -5.40 -11.13
C ALA A 117 -29.32 -5.24 -11.33
N PRO A 118 -28.80 -4.01 -11.43
CA PRO A 118 -27.37 -3.76 -11.47
C PRO A 118 -26.68 -4.25 -10.20
N LEU A 119 -25.60 -5.01 -10.35
CA LEU A 119 -24.68 -5.32 -9.25
C LEU A 119 -23.59 -4.24 -9.23
N ALA A 120 -23.60 -3.42 -8.18
CA ALA A 120 -22.83 -2.17 -8.11
C ALA A 120 -21.35 -2.38 -7.78
N GLY A 121 -20.99 -3.48 -7.11
CA GLY A 121 -19.60 -3.74 -6.72
C GLY A 121 -19.46 -4.99 -5.87
N LEU A 122 -18.23 -5.25 -5.43
CA LEU A 122 -17.86 -6.38 -4.58
C LEU A 122 -17.13 -5.92 -3.31
N ASN A 123 -17.30 -6.68 -2.22
CA ASN A 123 -16.49 -6.59 -1.00
C ASN A 123 -16.32 -5.19 -0.36
N ARG A 124 -17.29 -4.30 -0.56
CA ARG A 124 -17.29 -2.93 -0.02
C ARG A 124 -18.57 -2.62 0.73
N ASP A 125 -18.55 -1.51 1.47
CA ASP A 125 -19.76 -0.98 2.10
C ASP A 125 -20.83 -0.67 1.03
N CYS A 126 -22.08 -1.03 1.33
CA CYS A 126 -23.22 -0.78 0.44
C CYS A 126 -23.75 0.63 0.64
N ALA A 127 -23.63 1.50 -0.38
CA ALA A 127 -24.32 2.78 -0.37
C ALA A 127 -25.83 2.60 -0.58
N GLY A 128 -26.63 3.61 -0.23
CA GLY A 128 -28.07 3.57 -0.43
C GLY A 128 -28.45 3.45 -1.90
N GLY A 129 -29.32 2.49 -2.24
CA GLY A 129 -29.76 2.24 -3.62
C GLY A 129 -28.87 1.30 -4.43
N GLU A 130 -27.83 0.74 -3.84
CA GLU A 130 -26.93 -0.21 -4.49
C GLU A 130 -27.18 -1.66 -4.05
N LEU A 131 -26.72 -2.59 -4.88
CA LEU A 131 -26.59 -4.00 -4.53
C LEU A 131 -25.10 -4.35 -4.56
N VAL A 132 -24.54 -4.83 -3.46
CA VAL A 132 -23.12 -5.18 -3.32
C VAL A 132 -22.99 -6.62 -2.86
N LEU A 133 -22.18 -7.41 -3.58
CA LEU A 133 -21.95 -8.82 -3.27
C LEU A 133 -20.61 -8.99 -2.55
N ASN A 134 -20.66 -9.54 -1.33
CA ASN A 134 -19.50 -9.68 -0.47
C ASN A 134 -19.09 -11.15 -0.39
N PHE A 135 -17.85 -11.44 -0.77
CA PHE A 135 -17.18 -12.74 -0.68
C PHE A 135 -16.34 -12.83 0.59
N PRO A 136 -15.76 -14.00 0.93
CA PRO A 136 -14.99 -14.16 2.17
C PRO A 136 -13.84 -13.16 2.34
N ALA A 137 -13.26 -12.66 1.24
CA ALA A 137 -12.27 -11.58 1.25
C ALA A 137 -12.79 -10.25 1.86
N ALA A 138 -14.10 -9.99 1.83
CA ALA A 138 -14.68 -8.87 2.56
C ALA A 138 -14.46 -9.01 4.08
N GLY A 139 -14.45 -10.24 4.60
CA GLY A 139 -14.30 -10.57 6.00
C GLY A 139 -15.56 -10.29 6.84
N LEU A 140 -16.07 -9.06 6.74
CA LEU A 140 -17.22 -8.56 7.47
C LEU A 140 -18.06 -7.64 6.59
N VAL A 141 -19.34 -7.96 6.43
CA VAL A 141 -20.31 -7.00 5.90
C VAL A 141 -20.65 -5.98 6.97
N ARG A 142 -20.61 -4.70 6.60
CA ARG A 142 -21.20 -3.60 7.38
C ARG A 142 -22.33 -2.97 6.58
N SER A 143 -23.50 -2.93 7.20
CA SER A 143 -24.70 -2.47 6.51
C SER A 143 -25.36 -1.32 7.26
N PRO A 144 -25.88 -0.30 6.56
CA PRO A 144 -26.68 0.74 7.19
C PRO A 144 -28.02 0.17 7.68
N GLN A 145 -28.71 0.91 8.54
CA GLN A 145 -30.09 0.61 8.92
C GLN A 145 -31.02 0.65 7.69
N GLY A 146 -32.03 -0.21 7.67
CA GLY A 146 -32.94 -0.41 6.54
C GLY A 146 -32.36 -1.30 5.44
N SER A 147 -31.31 -2.05 5.72
CA SER A 147 -30.68 -2.97 4.76
C SER A 147 -31.24 -4.38 4.85
N ILE A 148 -31.21 -5.08 3.72
CA ILE A 148 -31.40 -6.53 3.65
C ILE A 148 -30.07 -7.15 3.26
N ALA A 149 -29.63 -8.14 4.04
CA ALA A 149 -28.47 -8.97 3.76
C ALA A 149 -28.94 -10.40 3.46
N ILE A 150 -28.53 -10.94 2.32
CA ILE A 150 -28.89 -12.27 1.84
C ILE A 150 -27.63 -13.11 1.86
N VAL A 151 -27.59 -14.12 2.72
CA VAL A 151 -26.51 -15.10 2.78
C VAL A 151 -26.78 -16.17 1.72
N LEU A 152 -25.77 -16.40 0.90
CA LEU A 152 -25.79 -17.26 -0.27
C LEU A 152 -24.76 -18.38 -0.11
N ASP A 153 -25.09 -19.58 -0.56
CA ASP A 153 -24.11 -20.66 -0.74
C ASP A 153 -23.25 -20.36 -1.98
N ALA A 154 -21.97 -20.06 -1.81
CA ALA A 154 -21.08 -19.59 -2.89
C ALA A 154 -19.71 -20.30 -2.83
N PRO A 155 -19.47 -21.33 -3.65
CA PRO A 155 -18.32 -22.22 -3.48
C PRO A 155 -16.99 -21.77 -4.12
N ALA A 156 -16.93 -20.63 -4.82
CA ALA A 156 -15.70 -20.15 -5.48
C ALA A 156 -15.46 -18.65 -5.30
N GLU A 157 -14.19 -18.28 -5.21
CA GLU A 157 -13.71 -16.91 -5.18
C GLU A 157 -14.02 -16.19 -6.51
N PRO A 158 -14.38 -14.89 -6.47
CA PRO A 158 -14.74 -14.17 -7.68
C PRO A 158 -13.50 -13.95 -8.55
N GLN A 159 -13.57 -14.32 -9.82
CA GLN A 159 -12.56 -13.92 -10.82
C GLN A 159 -12.93 -12.55 -11.44
N PRO A 160 -12.01 -11.85 -12.13
CA PRO A 160 -12.31 -10.56 -12.75
C PRO A 160 -13.49 -10.57 -13.73
N THR A 161 -13.75 -11.71 -14.37
CA THR A 161 -14.99 -12.00 -15.10
C THR A 161 -15.57 -13.28 -14.55
N GLY A 162 -16.85 -13.28 -14.20
CA GLY A 162 -17.45 -14.42 -13.53
C GLY A 162 -18.96 -14.47 -13.65
N ALA A 163 -19.49 -15.66 -13.42
CA ALA A 163 -20.91 -15.91 -13.24
C ALA A 163 -21.09 -16.84 -12.05
N LEU A 164 -22.15 -16.64 -11.28
CA LEU A 164 -22.45 -17.40 -10.08
C LEU A 164 -23.96 -17.69 -10.03
N SER A 165 -24.33 -18.94 -9.80
CA SER A 165 -25.70 -19.32 -9.41
C SER A 165 -25.64 -19.76 -7.96
N ALA A 166 -26.31 -19.02 -7.07
CA ALA A 166 -26.21 -19.24 -5.63
C ALA A 166 -27.58 -19.38 -4.98
N THR A 167 -27.69 -20.37 -4.10
CA THR A 167 -28.92 -20.63 -3.34
C THR A 167 -28.95 -19.73 -2.11
N VAL A 168 -30.10 -19.14 -1.83
CA VAL A 168 -30.34 -18.36 -0.62
C VAL A 168 -30.36 -19.31 0.57
N ARG A 169 -29.34 -19.20 1.41
CA ARG A 169 -29.30 -19.87 2.71
C ARG A 169 -30.19 -19.12 3.70
N GLN A 170 -30.13 -17.79 3.67
CA GLN A 170 -30.72 -16.98 4.73
C GLN A 170 -30.95 -15.53 4.30
N VAL A 171 -32.02 -14.93 4.81
CA VAL A 171 -32.31 -13.51 4.67
C VAL A 171 -32.27 -12.85 6.05
N ARG A 172 -31.65 -11.68 6.12
CA ARG A 172 -31.49 -10.87 7.33
C ARG A 172 -31.90 -9.44 7.03
N THR A 173 -32.76 -8.89 7.87
CA THR A 173 -33.11 -7.47 7.86
C THR A 173 -32.36 -6.77 8.98
N ASP A 174 -31.86 -5.57 8.73
CA ASP A 174 -31.18 -4.74 9.74
C ASP A 174 -30.04 -5.49 10.46
N ALA A 175 -29.20 -6.16 9.68
CA ALA A 175 -27.98 -6.79 10.18
C ALA A 175 -26.79 -5.84 9.97
N PRO A 176 -26.45 -4.98 10.94
CA PRO A 176 -25.40 -3.97 10.77
C PRO A 176 -24.01 -4.57 10.61
N ARG A 177 -23.82 -5.81 11.08
CA ARG A 177 -22.58 -6.57 11.00
C ARG A 177 -22.91 -8.02 10.69
N LEU A 178 -22.26 -8.59 9.69
CA LEU A 178 -22.42 -9.99 9.34
C LEU A 178 -21.09 -10.54 8.80
N PRO A 179 -20.46 -11.52 9.47
CA PRO A 179 -19.28 -12.19 8.93
C PRO A 179 -19.57 -12.85 7.58
N VAL A 180 -18.58 -12.85 6.69
CA VAL A 180 -18.67 -13.61 5.43
C VAL A 180 -17.83 -14.87 5.57
N GLU A 181 -18.51 -16.00 5.75
CA GLU A 181 -17.88 -17.29 6.03
C GLU A 181 -17.35 -17.95 4.75
N PRO A 182 -16.28 -18.76 4.83
CA PRO A 182 -15.82 -19.57 3.70
C PRO A 182 -16.95 -20.39 3.07
N GLY A 183 -16.99 -20.43 1.74
CA GLY A 183 -18.04 -21.12 0.97
C GLY A 183 -19.38 -20.39 0.92
N THR A 184 -19.43 -19.14 1.40
CA THR A 184 -20.62 -18.27 1.32
C THR A 184 -20.31 -16.92 0.69
N ALA A 185 -21.36 -16.24 0.25
CA ALA A 185 -21.34 -14.82 -0.10
C ALA A 185 -22.53 -14.11 0.53
N VAL A 186 -22.46 -12.79 0.67
CA VAL A 186 -23.54 -11.96 1.21
C VAL A 186 -23.88 -10.84 0.23
N LEU A 187 -25.08 -10.91 -0.35
CA LEU A 187 -25.64 -9.81 -1.13
C LEU A 187 -26.30 -8.81 -0.18
N VAL A 188 -25.86 -7.56 -0.21
CA VAL A 188 -26.42 -6.48 0.59
C VAL A 188 -27.14 -5.51 -0.33
N VAL A 189 -28.32 -5.10 0.09
CA VAL A 189 -29.07 -4.00 -0.52
C VAL A 189 -29.51 -3.03 0.57
N ALA A 190 -29.39 -1.73 0.28
CA ALA A 190 -29.78 -0.68 1.23
C ALA A 190 -30.75 0.32 0.60
N GLY A 191 -31.56 0.96 1.45
CA GLY A 191 -32.49 2.01 1.03
C GLY A 191 -33.66 1.49 0.19
N ALA A 192 -34.17 2.32 -0.73
CA ALA A 192 -35.36 1.99 -1.50
C ALA A 192 -35.22 0.72 -2.36
N ALA A 193 -34.00 0.37 -2.77
CA ALA A 193 -33.73 -0.86 -3.53
C ALA A 193 -34.00 -2.14 -2.72
N ALA A 194 -34.04 -2.07 -1.38
CA ALA A 194 -34.31 -3.23 -0.54
C ALA A 194 -35.67 -3.88 -0.82
N GLN A 195 -36.67 -3.08 -1.25
CA GLN A 195 -37.98 -3.60 -1.66
C GLN A 195 -37.89 -4.60 -2.82
N GLN A 196 -36.89 -4.46 -3.70
CA GLN A 196 -36.67 -5.39 -4.82
C GLN A 196 -36.32 -6.80 -4.34
N LEU A 197 -35.71 -6.92 -3.16
CA LEU A 197 -35.32 -8.21 -2.58
C LEU A 197 -36.29 -8.70 -1.50
N ALA A 198 -37.40 -8.00 -1.25
CA ALA A 198 -38.33 -8.32 -0.17
C ALA A 198 -39.03 -9.68 -0.35
N SER A 199 -39.18 -10.15 -1.60
CA SER A 199 -39.79 -11.44 -1.92
C SER A 199 -38.81 -12.62 -1.89
N VAL A 200 -37.50 -12.34 -1.78
CA VAL A 200 -36.45 -13.36 -1.76
C VAL A 200 -36.52 -14.13 -0.43
N LYS A 201 -36.48 -15.46 -0.50
CA LYS A 201 -36.58 -16.36 0.67
C LYS A 201 -35.56 -17.50 0.59
N PRO A 202 -35.24 -18.16 1.72
CA PRO A 202 -34.40 -19.35 1.72
C PRO A 202 -34.86 -20.40 0.70
N GLY A 203 -33.91 -20.98 -0.03
CA GLY A 203 -34.14 -21.94 -1.11
C GLY A 203 -34.31 -21.32 -2.50
N ASP A 204 -34.54 -20.00 -2.60
CA ASP A 204 -34.51 -19.30 -3.89
C ASP A 204 -33.09 -19.34 -4.50
N VAL A 205 -33.01 -19.21 -5.83
CA VAL A 205 -31.73 -19.16 -6.55
C VAL A 205 -31.57 -17.79 -7.20
N LEU A 206 -30.44 -17.13 -6.92
CA LEU A 206 -30.04 -15.88 -7.56
C LEU A 206 -28.90 -16.19 -8.53
N THR A 207 -28.93 -15.56 -9.71
CA THR A 207 -27.84 -15.66 -10.67
C THR A 207 -27.14 -14.32 -10.83
N PHE A 208 -25.83 -14.34 -10.90
CA PHE A 208 -24.97 -13.18 -10.97
C PHE A 208 -24.07 -13.32 -12.19
N GLU A 209 -23.84 -12.22 -12.88
CA GLU A 209 -22.86 -12.11 -13.95
C GLU A 209 -22.11 -10.81 -13.79
N TRP A 210 -20.79 -10.83 -13.96
CA TRP A 210 -19.97 -9.63 -13.92
C TRP A 210 -18.76 -9.72 -14.83
N ARG A 211 -18.23 -8.56 -15.16
CA ARG A 211 -17.05 -8.40 -16.00
C ARG A 211 -16.26 -7.17 -15.58
N THR A 212 -14.96 -7.35 -15.46
CA THR A 212 -13.97 -6.28 -15.41
C THR A 212 -13.28 -6.22 -16.77
N GLU A 213 -13.48 -5.14 -17.52
CA GLU A 213 -12.85 -4.91 -18.82
C GLU A 213 -11.57 -4.07 -18.68
N GLY A 214 -10.76 -4.02 -19.75
CA GLY A 214 -9.55 -3.20 -19.83
C GLY A 214 -8.23 -3.97 -19.69
N PHE A 215 -8.29 -5.26 -19.33
CA PHE A 215 -7.11 -6.12 -19.14
C PHE A 215 -7.31 -7.50 -19.77
N ASP A 216 -6.20 -8.10 -20.21
CA ASP A 216 -6.15 -9.49 -20.64
C ASP A 216 -5.94 -10.39 -19.40
N TRP A 217 -7.04 -10.87 -18.82
CA TRP A 217 -7.02 -11.71 -17.60
C TRP A 217 -6.40 -13.10 -17.80
N ALA A 218 -6.11 -13.51 -19.04
CA ALA A 218 -5.29 -14.70 -19.28
C ALA A 218 -3.81 -14.44 -18.92
N LYS A 219 -3.37 -13.19 -19.00
CA LYS A 219 -2.00 -12.76 -18.71
C LYS A 219 -1.86 -12.08 -17.35
N VAL A 220 -2.87 -11.33 -16.92
CA VAL A 220 -2.86 -10.59 -15.66
C VAL A 220 -3.43 -11.45 -14.54
N ARG A 221 -2.65 -11.64 -13.47
CA ARG A 221 -3.05 -12.38 -12.26
C ARG A 221 -3.09 -11.51 -11.01
N GLN A 222 -2.50 -10.33 -11.10
CA GLN A 222 -2.40 -9.37 -10.01
C GLN A 222 -2.76 -7.99 -10.55
N ALA A 223 -3.46 -7.20 -9.75
CA ALA A 223 -3.70 -5.80 -10.06
C ALA A 223 -3.84 -4.99 -8.78
N VAL A 224 -3.35 -3.76 -8.82
CA VAL A 224 -3.58 -2.74 -7.80
C VAL A 224 -4.00 -1.45 -8.49
N GLY A 225 -4.97 -0.77 -7.91
CA GLY A 225 -5.39 0.55 -8.30
C GLY A 225 -4.44 1.60 -7.75
N GLY A 226 -4.52 2.78 -8.35
CA GLY A 226 -3.83 3.95 -7.86
C GLY A 226 -4.29 5.16 -8.64
N GLY A 227 -3.34 5.74 -9.35
CA GLY A 227 -3.55 6.94 -10.12
C GLY A 227 -3.07 8.21 -9.40
N PRO A 228 -2.93 9.30 -10.17
CA PRO A 228 -3.12 9.32 -11.62
C PRO A 228 -1.95 8.67 -12.37
N TRP A 229 -2.12 8.50 -13.69
CA TRP A 229 -0.99 8.29 -14.57
C TRP A 229 0.09 9.35 -14.36
N LEU A 230 1.35 8.91 -14.34
CA LEU A 230 2.51 9.77 -14.19
C LEU A 230 3.31 9.83 -15.48
N VAL A 231 3.55 8.67 -16.10
CA VAL A 231 4.38 8.53 -17.31
C VAL A 231 3.62 7.68 -18.32
N ARG A 232 3.54 8.13 -19.57
CA ARG A 232 3.02 7.35 -20.71
C ARG A 232 3.96 7.49 -21.89
N ASN A 233 4.34 6.37 -22.51
CA ASN A 233 5.26 6.35 -23.65
C ASN A 233 6.56 7.17 -23.40
N GLY A 234 7.10 7.09 -22.19
CA GLY A 234 8.32 7.79 -21.76
C GLY A 234 8.16 9.30 -21.52
N GLN A 235 6.94 9.83 -21.54
CA GLN A 235 6.65 11.25 -21.32
C GLN A 235 5.76 11.48 -20.09
N PRO A 236 5.88 12.63 -19.40
CA PRO A 236 4.94 12.99 -18.33
C PRO A 236 3.50 13.01 -18.85
N ALA A 237 2.57 12.43 -18.09
CA ALA A 237 1.18 12.26 -18.47
C ALA A 237 0.20 12.57 -17.31
N VAL A 238 0.60 13.46 -16.40
CA VAL A 238 -0.18 13.76 -15.19
C VAL A 238 -1.47 14.49 -15.53
N ASN A 239 -2.61 13.81 -15.35
CA ASN A 239 -3.94 14.43 -15.41
C ASN A 239 -4.79 14.01 -14.21
N ALA A 240 -4.38 14.48 -13.03
CA ALA A 240 -5.03 14.16 -11.77
C ALA A 240 -6.53 14.47 -11.76
N GLN A 241 -6.94 15.59 -12.34
CA GLN A 241 -8.36 16.00 -12.36
C GLN A 241 -9.23 15.06 -13.20
N ALA A 242 -8.74 14.59 -14.35
CA ALA A 242 -9.48 13.64 -15.19
C ALA A 242 -9.69 12.29 -14.48
N GLU A 243 -8.77 11.92 -13.58
CA GLU A 243 -8.87 10.71 -12.75
C GLU A 243 -9.54 10.97 -11.38
N GLY A 244 -10.19 12.13 -11.21
CA GLY A 244 -11.02 12.43 -10.04
C GLY A 244 -10.27 12.95 -8.81
N PHE A 245 -9.00 13.32 -8.93
CA PHE A 245 -8.23 13.89 -7.82
C PHE A 245 -8.40 15.40 -7.71
N ALA A 246 -8.44 15.91 -6.48
CA ALA A 246 -8.52 17.35 -6.20
C ALA A 246 -7.25 18.09 -6.67
N PRO A 247 -7.33 19.38 -7.08
CA PRO A 247 -6.17 20.12 -7.59
C PRO A 247 -4.96 20.14 -6.64
N GLY A 248 -5.19 20.31 -5.34
CA GLY A 248 -4.15 20.33 -4.31
C GLY A 248 -3.40 18.99 -4.15
N PHE A 249 -3.99 17.87 -4.57
CA PHE A 249 -3.34 16.56 -4.57
C PHE A 249 -2.17 16.51 -5.55
N SER A 250 -2.28 17.22 -6.69
CA SER A 250 -1.26 17.22 -7.74
C SER A 250 -0.16 18.25 -7.48
N ALA A 251 -0.55 19.48 -7.15
CA ALA A 251 0.36 20.63 -7.10
C ALA A 251 1.26 20.65 -5.86
N ASN A 252 0.85 20.04 -4.75
CA ASN A 252 1.59 20.08 -3.50
C ASN A 252 2.60 18.93 -3.39
N ARG A 253 3.72 19.22 -2.71
CA ARG A 253 4.70 18.18 -2.36
C ARG A 253 4.20 17.35 -1.20
N HIS A 254 4.19 16.04 -1.40
CA HIS A 254 3.82 15.06 -0.39
C HIS A 254 4.79 13.88 -0.44
N PRO A 255 4.81 13.04 0.61
CA PRO A 255 5.32 11.68 0.44
C PRO A 255 4.53 10.98 -0.66
N ARG A 256 5.22 10.20 -1.49
CA ARG A 256 4.62 9.53 -2.66
C ARG A 256 5.08 8.09 -2.73
N THR A 257 4.17 7.22 -3.12
CA THR A 257 4.50 5.89 -3.63
C THR A 257 4.15 5.86 -5.12
N ALA A 258 4.99 5.27 -5.95
CA ALA A 258 4.75 5.17 -7.38
C ALA A 258 5.31 3.87 -7.94
N VAL A 259 4.73 3.44 -9.05
CA VAL A 259 5.17 2.26 -9.80
C VAL A 259 5.36 2.62 -11.27
N GLY A 260 6.39 2.08 -11.91
CA GLY A 260 6.59 2.24 -13.35
C GLY A 260 7.36 1.07 -13.96
N ARG A 261 7.24 0.88 -15.28
CA ARG A 261 7.98 -0.14 -16.03
C ARG A 261 8.95 0.47 -17.03
N THR A 262 10.08 -0.18 -17.23
CA THR A 262 11.06 0.10 -18.29
C THR A 262 10.64 -0.56 -19.61
N PRO A 263 11.22 -0.20 -20.77
CA PRO A 263 11.00 -0.89 -22.04
C PRO A 263 11.31 -2.40 -21.97
N GLU A 264 12.27 -2.79 -21.14
CA GLU A 264 12.71 -4.17 -20.97
C GLU A 264 11.78 -4.99 -20.07
N GLY A 265 10.77 -4.37 -19.47
CA GLY A 265 9.78 -5.03 -18.61
C GLY A 265 10.13 -5.03 -17.11
N ASP A 266 11.28 -4.46 -16.72
CA ASP A 266 11.58 -4.27 -15.30
C ASP A 266 10.65 -3.24 -14.68
N VAL A 267 10.23 -3.51 -13.46
CA VAL A 267 9.34 -2.66 -12.70
C VAL A 267 10.11 -1.98 -11.56
N TRP A 268 9.88 -0.69 -11.41
CA TRP A 268 10.34 0.13 -10.31
C TRP A 268 9.18 0.47 -9.38
N LEU A 269 9.37 0.23 -8.09
CA LEU A 269 8.55 0.80 -7.02
C LEU A 269 9.36 1.84 -6.28
N VAL A 270 8.78 3.02 -6.11
CA VAL A 270 9.47 4.19 -5.57
C VAL A 270 8.67 4.72 -4.39
N ALA A 271 9.32 4.86 -3.24
CA ALA A 271 8.81 5.57 -2.07
C ALA A 271 9.63 6.85 -1.85
N ILE A 272 8.96 7.99 -1.83
CA ILE A 272 9.56 9.31 -1.61
C ILE A 272 9.09 9.80 -0.25
N ASP A 273 10.00 10.02 0.68
CA ASP A 273 9.67 10.63 1.96
C ASP A 273 9.18 12.07 1.78
N GLY A 274 8.37 12.58 2.70
CA GLY A 274 7.89 13.96 2.63
C GLY A 274 7.41 14.51 3.97
N ARG A 275 7.05 15.80 4.00
CA ARG A 275 6.58 16.52 5.22
C ARG A 275 7.59 16.49 6.38
N GLN A 276 8.88 16.41 6.07
CA GLN A 276 9.95 16.35 7.07
C GLN A 276 11.15 17.21 6.65
N ALA A 277 11.95 17.66 7.62
CA ALA A 277 13.11 18.52 7.35
C ALA A 277 14.11 17.88 6.37
N MET A 278 14.29 16.56 6.45
CA MET A 278 15.20 15.81 5.58
C MET A 278 14.60 15.45 4.21
N SER A 279 13.28 15.61 4.01
CA SER A 279 12.63 15.33 2.74
C SER A 279 11.34 16.12 2.61
N VAL A 280 11.29 17.04 1.64
CA VAL A 280 10.09 17.86 1.41
C VAL A 280 8.99 17.11 0.64
N GLY A 281 9.31 15.95 0.05
CA GLY A 281 8.40 15.20 -0.81
C GLY A 281 8.49 15.60 -2.28
N ALA A 282 7.49 15.16 -3.05
CA ALA A 282 7.38 15.41 -4.48
C ALA A 282 5.95 15.80 -4.88
N THR A 283 5.84 16.70 -5.86
CA THR A 283 4.60 16.85 -6.65
C THR A 283 4.45 15.65 -7.59
N LEU A 284 3.27 15.44 -8.18
CA LEU A 284 3.09 14.34 -9.14
C LEU A 284 4.00 14.49 -10.38
N GLU A 285 4.21 15.71 -10.86
CA GLU A 285 5.15 16.03 -11.94
C GLU A 285 6.61 15.70 -11.57
N GLU A 286 7.02 15.98 -10.33
CA GLU A 286 8.35 15.61 -9.85
C GLU A 286 8.50 14.10 -9.75
N THR A 287 7.47 13.38 -9.30
CA THR A 287 7.44 11.91 -9.28
C THR A 287 7.52 11.31 -10.69
N ALA A 288 6.78 11.85 -11.66
CA ALA A 288 6.85 11.44 -13.06
C ALA A 288 8.27 11.57 -13.62
N ARG A 289 8.94 12.69 -13.35
CA ARG A 289 10.34 12.90 -13.76
C ARG A 289 11.32 11.95 -13.08
N ILE A 290 11.06 11.55 -11.83
CA ILE A 290 11.85 10.52 -11.13
C ILE A 290 11.72 9.18 -11.87
N LEU A 291 10.50 8.75 -12.19
CA LEU A 291 10.27 7.51 -12.95
C LEU A 291 10.93 7.55 -14.34
N ILE A 292 10.81 8.65 -15.08
CA ILE A 292 11.48 8.82 -16.39
C ILE A 292 13.00 8.69 -16.24
N ARG A 293 13.60 9.29 -15.20
CA ARG A 293 15.05 9.15 -14.93
C ARG A 293 15.47 7.75 -14.53
N LEU A 294 14.55 6.94 -14.01
CA LEU A 294 14.77 5.51 -13.76
C LEU A 294 14.58 4.65 -15.02
N GLY A 295 14.26 5.27 -16.16
CA GLY A 295 14.06 4.61 -17.45
C GLY A 295 12.63 4.13 -17.69
N CYS A 296 11.67 4.51 -16.84
CA CYS A 296 10.30 4.06 -17.01
C CYS A 296 9.62 4.69 -18.23
N VAL A 297 8.93 3.88 -19.02
CA VAL A 297 8.08 4.30 -20.16
C VAL A 297 6.62 4.44 -19.78
N ASP A 298 6.15 3.68 -18.80
CA ASP A 298 4.81 3.80 -18.24
C ASP A 298 4.90 3.79 -16.72
N GLY A 299 3.99 4.49 -16.05
CA GLY A 299 3.92 4.46 -14.60
C GLY A 299 2.78 5.29 -14.03
N ILE A 300 2.34 4.90 -12.84
CA ILE A 300 1.24 5.52 -12.10
C ILE A 300 1.68 5.86 -10.68
N ASN A 301 0.96 6.80 -10.08
CA ASN A 301 1.06 7.06 -8.65
C ASN A 301 0.24 5.99 -7.89
N LEU A 302 0.70 5.61 -6.70
CA LEU A 302 -0.02 4.79 -5.71
C LEU A 302 -0.37 5.67 -4.49
N ASP A 303 -1.01 5.13 -3.47
CA ASP A 303 -1.35 5.93 -2.28
C ASP A 303 -0.10 6.56 -1.64
N GLY A 304 -0.25 7.77 -1.14
CA GLY A 304 0.84 8.63 -0.68
C GLY A 304 0.68 9.10 0.76
N GLY A 305 1.36 10.18 1.10
CA GLY A 305 1.26 10.78 2.44
C GLY A 305 1.78 9.82 3.52
N GLY A 306 1.07 9.73 4.65
CA GLY A 306 1.47 8.84 5.74
C GLY A 306 1.42 7.35 5.40
N SER A 307 0.79 6.97 4.29
CA SER A 307 0.75 5.60 3.79
C SER A 307 2.05 5.19 3.10
N THR A 308 2.89 6.14 2.67
CA THR A 308 4.11 5.88 1.90
C THR A 308 5.12 5.09 2.72
N VAL A 309 5.26 3.82 2.36
CA VAL A 309 6.20 2.90 3.01
C VAL A 309 6.86 2.01 1.96
N LEU A 310 8.17 1.85 2.07
CA LEU A 310 8.91 0.73 1.51
C LEU A 310 9.43 -0.10 2.68
N SER A 311 8.98 -1.34 2.77
CA SER A 311 9.43 -2.31 3.75
C SER A 311 10.45 -3.27 3.14
N LEU A 312 11.48 -3.62 3.91
CA LEU A 312 12.41 -4.70 3.59
C LEU A 312 12.57 -5.58 4.82
N PHE A 313 12.37 -6.88 4.66
CA PHE A 313 12.38 -7.91 5.70
C PHE A 313 11.50 -7.55 6.90
N GLY A 314 10.41 -6.83 6.66
CA GLY A 314 9.50 -6.39 7.72
C GLY A 314 9.95 -5.14 8.47
N PHE A 315 10.84 -4.32 7.90
CA PHE A 315 11.24 -3.04 8.48
C PHE A 315 11.03 -1.93 7.46
N ALA A 316 10.42 -0.82 7.90
CA ALA A 316 10.33 0.38 7.09
C ALA A 316 11.73 0.94 6.81
N MET A 317 12.06 1.03 5.53
CA MET A 317 13.33 1.56 5.04
C MET A 317 13.30 3.08 4.89
N ASN A 318 12.12 3.62 4.64
CA ASN A 318 11.85 5.04 4.58
C ASN A 318 11.26 5.54 5.90
N ARG A 319 11.03 6.85 6.02
CA ARG A 319 10.51 7.46 7.25
C ARG A 319 9.03 7.87 7.08
N PRO A 320 8.08 7.15 7.70
CA PRO A 320 6.66 7.49 7.61
C PRO A 320 6.37 8.90 8.11
N SER A 321 5.58 9.67 7.35
CA SER A 321 5.35 11.09 7.62
C SER A 321 4.49 11.37 8.85
N ASP A 322 3.71 10.38 9.31
CA ASP A 322 2.83 10.51 10.48
C ASP A 322 3.59 10.26 11.80
N GLY A 323 4.91 10.06 11.74
CA GLY A 323 5.77 9.73 12.89
C GLY A 323 5.83 8.24 13.20
N SER A 324 4.82 7.48 12.77
CA SER A 324 4.80 6.02 12.75
C SER A 324 4.21 5.51 11.43
N GLU A 325 4.41 4.23 11.15
CA GLU A 325 3.83 3.59 9.98
C GLU A 325 2.30 3.58 10.07
N ARG A 326 1.64 4.01 8.99
CA ARG A 326 0.18 3.95 8.90
C ARG A 326 -0.25 2.56 8.46
N ALA A 327 -1.31 2.04 9.08
CA ALA A 327 -1.98 0.85 8.60
C ALA A 327 -2.70 1.15 7.27
N VAL A 328 -2.45 0.33 6.26
CA VAL A 328 -2.99 0.44 4.90
C VAL A 328 -3.89 -0.75 4.59
N SER A 329 -4.73 -0.64 3.56
CA SER A 329 -5.63 -1.73 3.16
C SER A 329 -4.93 -2.81 2.35
N ASN A 330 -3.93 -2.47 1.54
CA ASN A 330 -3.20 -3.44 0.74
C ASN A 330 -1.79 -2.97 0.36
N ALA A 331 -1.01 -3.89 -0.21
CA ALA A 331 0.37 -3.68 -0.61
C ALA A 331 0.73 -4.50 -1.86
N VAL A 332 1.83 -4.12 -2.51
CA VAL A 332 2.57 -4.99 -3.44
C VAL A 332 3.73 -5.61 -2.67
N LEU A 333 3.76 -6.93 -2.56
CA LEU A 333 4.76 -7.69 -1.80
C LEU A 333 5.65 -8.54 -2.70
N PHE A 334 6.90 -8.71 -2.30
CA PHE A 334 7.90 -9.52 -2.99
C PHE A 334 8.27 -10.73 -2.16
N TYR A 335 8.15 -11.91 -2.74
CA TYR A 335 8.49 -13.18 -2.10
C TYR A 335 9.65 -13.83 -2.83
N GLY A 336 10.53 -14.48 -2.07
CA GLY A 336 11.69 -15.20 -2.58
C GLY A 336 12.52 -15.75 -1.42
N PRO A 337 13.70 -16.32 -1.70
CA PRO A 337 14.59 -16.82 -0.67
C PRO A 337 15.09 -15.67 0.21
N ARG A 338 15.02 -15.88 1.53
CA ARG A 338 15.63 -14.97 2.50
C ARG A 338 17.13 -15.27 2.60
N PRO A 339 17.99 -14.24 2.76
CA PRO A 339 19.38 -14.47 3.10
C PRO A 339 19.48 -15.33 4.36
N GLN A 340 20.26 -16.40 4.32
CA GLN A 340 20.54 -17.18 5.53
C GLN A 340 21.36 -16.32 6.49
N PRO A 341 20.95 -16.21 7.77
CA PRO A 341 21.72 -15.45 8.74
C PRO A 341 23.05 -16.15 9.01
N GLU A 342 24.17 -15.41 8.88
CA GLU A 342 25.48 -15.91 9.32
C GLU A 342 25.47 -16.12 10.85
N ASP A 343 26.37 -16.96 11.38
CA ASP A 343 26.50 -17.14 12.83
C ASP A 343 27.09 -15.90 13.52
N GLY A 344 26.73 -15.72 14.79
CA GLY A 344 27.17 -14.61 15.64
C GLY A 344 26.21 -13.42 15.70
N GLU A 345 26.48 -12.51 16.64
CA GLU A 345 25.70 -11.29 16.84
C GLU A 345 26.23 -10.08 16.06
N LEU A 346 25.32 -9.15 15.75
CA LEU A 346 25.65 -7.83 15.22
C LEU A 346 25.42 -6.78 16.29
N ARG A 347 26.32 -5.79 16.39
CA ARG A 347 26.26 -4.76 17.41
C ARG A 347 26.47 -3.38 16.83
N ILE A 348 25.64 -2.42 17.26
CA ILE A 348 25.85 -0.99 17.03
C ILE A 348 26.61 -0.45 18.26
N PRO A 349 27.93 -0.22 18.18
CA PRO A 349 28.80 0.08 19.32
C PRO A 349 28.72 1.57 19.70
N LEU A 350 27.50 2.03 20.00
CA LEU A 350 27.24 3.43 20.30
C LEU A 350 26.87 3.58 21.77
N GLU A 351 27.48 4.52 22.48
CA GLU A 351 27.15 4.78 23.88
C GLU A 351 26.13 5.90 24.04
N SER A 352 26.27 6.99 23.27
CA SER A 352 25.37 8.14 23.29
C SER A 352 25.22 8.75 21.89
N ILE A 353 24.11 9.45 21.65
CA ILE A 353 23.86 10.17 20.40
C ILE A 353 24.15 11.67 20.60
N PRO A 354 24.68 12.37 19.58
CA PRO A 354 24.88 13.82 19.66
C PRO A 354 23.59 14.60 20.00
N PRO A 355 23.72 15.79 20.61
CA PRO A 355 22.58 16.69 20.78
C PRO A 355 21.98 17.11 19.43
N VAL A 356 20.76 17.65 19.46
CA VAL A 356 20.07 18.19 18.27
C VAL A 356 21.01 19.05 17.41
N GLY A 357 21.04 18.75 16.10
CA GLY A 357 21.89 19.40 15.11
C GLY A 357 23.26 18.75 14.91
N GLY A 358 23.66 17.83 15.80
CA GLY A 358 24.90 17.06 15.63
C GLY A 358 24.73 15.84 14.71
N GLU A 359 25.86 15.40 14.17
CA GLU A 359 25.94 14.24 13.29
C GLU A 359 26.95 13.22 13.84
N LEU A 360 26.70 11.95 13.58
CA LEU A 360 27.60 10.86 13.96
C LEU A 360 27.58 9.76 12.90
N ARG A 361 28.76 9.32 12.46
CA ARG A 361 28.88 8.17 11.56
C ARG A 361 28.93 6.88 12.36
N LEU A 362 27.90 6.06 12.22
CA LEU A 362 27.79 4.76 12.85
C LEU A 362 28.62 3.70 12.14
N ARG A 363 28.98 2.67 12.91
CA ARG A 363 29.59 1.42 12.44
C ARG A 363 28.73 0.26 12.92
N LEU A 364 28.74 -0.82 12.18
CA LEU A 364 28.19 -2.09 12.61
C LEU A 364 29.34 -3.04 12.88
N LEU A 365 29.37 -3.70 14.03
CA LEU A 365 30.39 -4.68 14.39
C LEU A 365 29.80 -6.08 14.44
N ARG A 366 30.61 -7.06 14.09
CA ARG A 366 30.39 -8.47 14.40
C ARG A 366 30.73 -8.76 15.86
N GLU A 367 30.39 -9.95 16.34
CA GLU A 367 30.69 -10.41 17.69
C GLU A 367 32.20 -10.41 18.01
N ASP A 368 33.05 -10.69 17.01
CA ASP A 368 34.52 -10.64 17.10
C ASP A 368 35.10 -9.20 17.12
N GLY A 369 34.24 -8.18 17.08
CA GLY A 369 34.60 -6.76 17.07
C GLY A 369 35.01 -6.21 15.69
N GLN A 370 35.04 -7.04 14.64
CA GLN A 370 35.37 -6.58 13.29
C GLN A 370 34.23 -5.74 12.70
N PRO A 371 34.55 -4.60 12.04
CA PRO A 371 33.53 -3.77 11.43
C PRO A 371 33.00 -4.37 10.12
N ILE A 372 31.70 -4.23 9.91
CA ILE A 372 31.05 -4.47 8.63
C ILE A 372 31.10 -3.16 7.82
N PRO A 373 31.56 -3.18 6.56
CA PRO A 373 31.54 -1.99 5.72
C PRO A 373 30.13 -1.43 5.56
N ASN A 374 29.93 -0.12 5.77
CA ASN A 374 28.58 0.49 5.68
C ASN A 374 27.92 0.29 4.31
N ALA A 375 28.68 0.07 3.23
CA ALA A 375 28.13 -0.24 1.91
C ALA A 375 27.38 -1.60 1.87
N GLU A 376 27.62 -2.46 2.84
CA GLU A 376 26.95 -3.77 3.01
C GLU A 376 25.84 -3.74 4.06
N VAL A 377 25.61 -2.58 4.69
CA VAL A 377 24.65 -2.42 5.77
C VAL A 377 23.46 -1.61 5.28
N LEU A 378 22.26 -2.13 5.51
CA LEU A 378 21.05 -1.35 5.34
C LEU A 378 20.69 -0.67 6.65
N TRP A 379 20.69 0.64 6.65
CA TRP A 379 20.40 1.47 7.82
C TRP A 379 18.98 2.00 7.78
N THR A 380 18.31 2.04 8.93
CA THR A 380 17.06 2.80 9.11
C THR A 380 16.98 3.34 10.53
N ALA A 381 16.27 4.45 10.71
CA ALA A 381 16.06 5.06 12.02
C ALA A 381 14.64 5.60 12.16
N ALA A 382 14.03 5.36 13.31
CA ALA A 382 12.71 5.88 13.69
C ALA A 382 12.85 6.78 14.94
N GLY A 383 12.01 7.80 15.04
CA GLY A 383 12.00 8.72 16.20
C GLY A 383 12.82 9.99 15.98
N ALA A 384 13.66 10.36 16.94
CA ALA A 384 14.25 11.69 17.05
C ALA A 384 15.45 12.01 16.13
N ALA A 385 15.98 11.02 15.41
CA ALA A 385 17.08 11.20 14.46
C ALA A 385 16.74 10.59 13.08
N TRP A 386 17.54 10.93 12.08
CA TRP A 386 17.53 10.35 10.74
C TRP A 386 18.88 9.74 10.41
N ILE A 387 18.93 8.73 9.54
CA ILE A 387 20.18 8.06 9.13
C ILE A 387 20.21 7.84 7.62
N ASP A 388 21.37 8.07 6.98
CA ASP A 388 21.62 7.68 5.59
C ASP A 388 22.20 6.27 5.46
N GLN A 389 22.24 5.74 4.23
CA GLN A 389 22.87 4.43 3.96
C GLN A 389 24.40 4.45 4.08
N GLY A 390 25.02 5.62 4.21
CA GLY A 390 26.43 5.75 4.60
C GLY A 390 26.67 5.55 6.10
N GLY A 391 25.61 5.36 6.89
CA GLY A 391 25.61 5.21 8.34
C GLY A 391 25.68 6.55 9.09
N THR A 392 25.46 7.69 8.43
CA THR A 392 25.52 9.00 9.09
C THR A 392 24.18 9.32 9.75
N LEU A 393 24.16 9.30 11.07
CA LEU A 393 23.01 9.67 11.89
C LEU A 393 23.01 11.18 12.16
N ARG A 394 21.84 11.82 12.02
CA ARG A 394 21.62 13.25 12.25
C ARG A 394 20.52 13.44 13.30
N ALA A 395 20.86 14.06 14.43
CA ALA A 395 19.93 14.35 15.51
C ALA A 395 19.00 15.51 15.10
N LEU A 396 17.68 15.27 15.03
CA LEU A 396 16.72 16.25 14.50
C LEU A 396 15.97 17.02 15.58
N ARG A 397 15.63 16.34 16.69
CA ARG A 397 14.88 16.89 17.81
C ARG A 397 15.20 16.10 19.09
N PRO A 398 14.89 16.61 20.28
CA PRO A 398 15.04 15.82 21.50
C PRO A 398 14.05 14.64 21.50
N GLY A 399 14.40 13.55 22.17
CA GLY A 399 13.52 12.38 22.31
C GLY A 399 14.18 11.06 21.92
N PRO A 400 13.41 9.96 22.00
CA PRO A 400 13.93 8.63 21.68
C PRO A 400 14.15 8.45 20.18
N VAL A 401 15.21 7.73 19.82
CA VAL A 401 15.47 7.23 18.46
C VAL A 401 15.85 5.77 18.52
N THR A 402 15.23 4.97 17.66
CA THR A 402 15.61 3.57 17.42
C THR A 402 16.36 3.49 16.11
N VAL A 403 17.62 3.08 16.16
CA VAL A 403 18.47 2.83 14.99
C VAL A 403 18.48 1.33 14.73
N ARG A 404 18.36 0.95 13.45
CA ARG A 404 18.40 -0.44 13.00
C ARG A 404 19.40 -0.61 11.88
N ALA A 405 20.02 -1.79 11.86
CA ALA A 405 20.96 -2.20 10.83
C ALA A 405 20.64 -3.62 10.38
N PHE A 406 20.64 -3.85 9.07
CA PHE A 406 20.62 -5.19 8.49
C PHE A 406 21.92 -5.47 7.75
N ALA A 407 22.56 -6.58 8.10
CA ALA A 407 23.68 -7.13 7.35
C ALA A 407 23.72 -8.64 7.59
N ARG A 408 24.31 -9.40 6.66
CA ARG A 408 24.57 -10.84 6.85
C ARG A 408 23.34 -11.66 7.27
N GLY A 409 22.18 -11.30 6.72
CA GLY A 409 20.90 -11.96 7.00
C GLY A 409 20.28 -11.65 8.36
N ARG A 410 20.83 -10.71 9.14
CA ARG A 410 20.36 -10.38 10.49
C ARG A 410 20.05 -8.89 10.65
N TRP A 411 18.99 -8.62 11.40
CA TRP A 411 18.72 -7.30 11.94
C TRP A 411 19.30 -7.16 13.35
N THR A 412 19.82 -5.99 13.65
CA THR A 412 20.04 -5.53 15.03
C THR A 412 19.41 -4.15 15.20
N GLU A 413 18.94 -3.85 16.39
CA GLU A 413 18.42 -2.53 16.73
C GLU A 413 18.91 -2.05 18.09
N ARG A 414 18.95 -0.73 18.26
CA ARG A 414 19.25 -0.10 19.54
C ARG A 414 18.54 1.24 19.65
N THR A 415 18.00 1.51 20.83
CA THR A 415 17.30 2.76 21.14
C THR A 415 18.19 3.65 22.01
N PHE A 416 18.17 4.94 21.71
CA PHE A 416 18.93 5.98 22.38
C PHE A 416 18.06 7.20 22.62
N GLU A 417 18.52 8.09 23.50
CA GLU A 417 17.91 9.39 23.72
C GLU A 417 18.72 10.48 23.00
N VAL A 418 18.05 11.33 22.22
CA VAL A 418 18.66 12.51 21.61
C VAL A 418 18.59 13.67 22.61
N PRO A 419 19.74 14.20 23.08
CA PRO A 419 19.75 15.32 24.02
C PRO A 419 19.27 16.63 23.38
N ALA A 420 18.78 17.55 24.21
CA ALA A 420 18.49 18.93 23.80
C ALA A 420 19.77 19.65 23.29
N PRO A 421 19.65 20.72 22.49
CA PRO A 421 20.81 21.49 22.05
C PRO A 421 21.62 22.02 23.24
N ASN A 422 22.95 21.99 23.15
CA ASN A 422 23.82 22.58 24.18
C ASN A 422 23.53 24.09 24.32
N ALA A 423 23.18 24.53 25.53
CA ALA A 423 22.84 25.93 25.82
C ALA A 423 23.98 26.93 25.49
N SER A 424 25.22 26.45 25.42
CA SER A 424 26.42 27.27 25.13
C SER A 424 26.58 27.68 23.67
N ALA A 425 25.82 27.12 22.72
CA ALA A 425 25.89 27.50 21.31
C ALA A 425 25.04 28.74 20.95
N ARG A 426 24.21 29.26 21.88
CA ARG A 426 23.36 30.44 21.64
C ARG A 426 24.07 31.78 21.88
N SER A 427 25.30 31.81 22.39
CA SER A 427 26.00 33.07 22.73
C SER A 427 26.83 33.70 21.61
N SER A 428 27.08 33.01 20.49
CA SER A 428 27.99 33.52 19.44
C SER A 428 27.32 34.36 18.34
N VAL A 429 26.00 34.58 18.38
CA VAL A 429 25.27 35.36 17.35
C VAL A 429 24.84 36.75 17.84
N ARG A 430 25.04 37.10 19.13
CA ARG A 430 24.64 38.42 19.68
C ARG A 430 25.77 39.45 19.90
N SER A 431 27.01 39.18 19.49
CA SER A 431 28.13 40.14 19.69
C SER A 431 28.80 40.67 18.42
N ARG A 432 28.22 40.46 17.23
CA ARG A 432 28.62 41.15 15.98
C ARG A 432 27.57 42.15 15.51
N VAL A 433 27.14 43.03 16.41
CA VAL A 433 26.71 44.39 16.06
C VAL A 433 27.35 45.27 17.12
N VAL A 434 28.54 45.78 16.83
CA VAL A 434 29.28 46.70 17.68
C VAL A 434 29.54 47.96 16.86
N ARG A 435 29.23 49.09 17.51
CA ARG A 435 29.64 50.47 17.22
C ARG A 435 28.91 51.22 16.14
#